data_AF-A0A7J9Q218-F1
#
_entry.id   AF-A0A7J9Q218-F1
#
_cell.length_a   1.000
_cell.length_b   1.000
_cell.length_c   1.000
_cell.angle_alpha   90.00
_cell.angle_beta   90.00
_cell.angle_gamma   90.00
#
_symmetry.space_group_name_H-M   'P 1'
#
loop_
_entity.id
_entity.type
_entity.pdbx_description
1 polymer ?
#
loop_
_entity_poly.entity_id
_entity_poly.type
_entity_poly.pdbx_seq_one_letter_code
_entity_poly.pdbx_strand_id
1 'polypeptide(L)'
;MKQRIIEYLSGFSYHVEEAFPYSTLPKDVCQDGIAEGVGISRAHATLELSHLKKEGIVDVTLAHVEGSHRRRKVYYLKRGCKNGEQTSWIYAEE
;
A
#
# COMPACT_ATOMS: atom_id res chain seq x y z
N MET A 1 14.19 0.49 -6.00
CA MET A 1 13.51 0.25 -4.72
C MET A 1 12.01 0.19 -4.91
N LYS A 2 11.40 1.28 -5.39
CA LYS A 2 10.07 1.35 -6.03
C LYS A 2 9.47 0.01 -6.48
N GLN A 3 10.09 -0.66 -7.46
CA GLN A 3 9.59 -1.91 -8.04
C GLN A 3 9.34 -3.02 -7.01
N ARG A 4 10.24 -3.19 -6.03
CA ARG A 4 10.09 -4.22 -5.00
C ARG A 4 8.91 -3.95 -4.07
N ILE A 5 8.65 -2.67 -3.75
CA ILE A 5 7.48 -2.29 -2.94
C ILE A 5 6.19 -2.54 -3.71
N ILE A 6 6.17 -2.23 -5.01
CA ILE A 6 5.01 -2.51 -5.87
C ILE A 6 4.73 -4.01 -5.95
N GLU A 7 5.76 -4.82 -6.21
CA GLU A 7 5.65 -6.28 -6.25
C GLU A 7 5.14 -6.84 -4.92
N TYR A 8 5.71 -6.38 -3.80
CA TYR A 8 5.26 -6.77 -2.47
C TYR A 8 3.78 -6.42 -2.24
N LEU A 9 3.37 -5.18 -2.51
CA LEU A 9 1.99 -4.73 -2.32
C LEU A 9 1.00 -5.40 -3.28
N SER A 10 1.44 -5.85 -4.46
CA SER A 10 0.57 -6.55 -5.42
C SER A 10 -0.05 -7.82 -4.83
N GLY A 11 0.63 -8.47 -3.88
CA GLY A 11 0.12 -9.64 -3.16
C GLY A 11 -0.97 -9.32 -2.13
N PHE A 12 -1.17 -8.06 -1.77
CA PHE A 12 -2.10 -7.65 -0.70
C PHE A 12 -3.20 -6.69 -1.15
N SER A 13 -3.00 -5.97 -2.26
CA SER A 13 -3.80 -4.78 -2.58
C SER A 13 -5.28 -5.04 -2.78
N TYR A 14 -5.63 -6.17 -3.43
CA TYR A 14 -7.02 -6.60 -3.59
C TYR A 14 -7.73 -6.78 -2.23
N HIS A 15 -7.03 -7.41 -1.28
CA HIS A 15 -7.57 -7.66 0.05
C HIS A 15 -7.68 -6.39 0.89
N VAL A 16 -6.78 -5.42 0.73
CA VAL A 16 -6.86 -4.16 1.49
C VAL A 16 -8.04 -3.30 1.04
N GLU A 17 -8.23 -3.12 -0.28
CA GLU A 17 -9.31 -2.27 -0.79
C GLU A 17 -10.70 -2.81 -0.43
N GLU A 18 -10.91 -4.13 -0.56
CA GLU A 18 -12.20 -4.77 -0.24
C GLU A 18 -12.42 -5.04 1.26
N ALA A 19 -11.39 -5.48 1.99
CA ALA A 19 -11.56 -5.93 3.38
C ALA A 19 -11.43 -4.80 4.41
N PHE A 20 -10.83 -3.66 4.04
CA PHE A 20 -10.61 -2.52 4.94
C PHE A 20 -11.88 -2.07 5.72
N PRO A 21 -13.08 -1.98 5.10
CA PRO A 21 -14.25 -1.47 5.82
C PRO A 21 -14.75 -2.42 6.93
N TYR A 22 -14.35 -3.69 6.89
CA TYR A 22 -14.99 -4.76 7.67
C TYR A 22 -14.03 -5.56 8.55
N SER A 23 -12.71 -5.32 8.47
CA SER A 23 -11.74 -6.21 9.10
C SER A 23 -10.48 -5.52 9.65
N THR A 24 -9.77 -6.27 10.50
CA THR A 24 -8.40 -5.93 10.90
C THR A 24 -7.46 -6.39 9.80
N LEU A 25 -6.55 -5.50 9.37
CA LEU A 25 -5.62 -5.78 8.28
C LEU A 25 -4.29 -6.35 8.82
N PRO A 26 -3.57 -7.17 8.02
CA PRO A 26 -2.30 -7.74 8.44
C PRO A 26 -1.24 -6.67 8.68
N LYS A 27 -0.26 -6.96 9.53
CA LYS A 27 0.87 -6.03 9.77
C LYS A 27 1.67 -5.75 8.49
N ASP A 28 1.69 -6.69 7.56
CA ASP A 28 2.44 -6.66 6.31
C ASP A 28 2.11 -5.45 5.44
N VAL A 29 0.86 -4.96 5.49
CA VAL A 29 0.43 -3.81 4.67
C VAL A 29 0.66 -2.46 5.36
N CYS A 30 1.14 -2.46 6.60
CA CYS A 30 1.58 -1.23 7.26
C CYS A 30 3.04 -0.93 6.93
N GLN A 31 3.44 0.33 7.11
CA GLN A 31 4.77 0.79 6.74
C GLN A 31 5.94 -0.06 7.29
N ASP A 32 5.83 -0.52 8.54
CA ASP A 32 6.89 -1.33 9.16
C ASP A 32 6.90 -2.75 8.59
N GLY A 33 5.73 -3.32 8.31
CA GLY A 33 5.60 -4.62 7.65
C GLY A 33 6.14 -4.59 6.22
N ILE A 34 5.85 -3.54 5.46
CA ILE A 34 6.41 -3.33 4.11
C ILE A 34 7.94 -3.22 4.18
N ALA A 35 8.46 -2.47 5.16
CA ALA A 35 9.91 -2.33 5.34
C ALA A 35 10.57 -3.68 5.66
N GLU A 36 9.97 -4.45 6.58
CA GLU A 36 10.41 -5.81 6.95
C GLU A 36 10.35 -6.76 5.74
N GLY A 37 9.20 -6.83 5.06
CA GLY A 37 8.97 -7.74 3.95
C GLY A 37 9.77 -7.44 2.68
N VAL A 38 10.09 -6.17 2.42
CA VAL A 38 10.97 -5.76 1.31
C VAL A 38 12.46 -5.81 1.68
N GLY A 39 12.78 -5.87 2.98
CA GLY A 39 14.16 -5.90 3.48
C GLY A 39 14.85 -4.54 3.44
N ILE A 40 14.15 -3.47 3.85
CA ILE A 40 14.68 -2.09 3.89
C ILE A 40 14.46 -1.41 5.23
N SER A 41 15.17 -0.30 5.44
CA SER A 41 14.92 0.55 6.59
C SER A 41 13.53 1.18 6.51
N ARG A 42 12.91 1.40 7.67
CA ARG A 42 11.63 2.11 7.79
C ARG A 42 11.69 3.52 7.20
N ALA A 43 12.83 4.20 7.32
CA ALA A 43 13.03 5.53 6.73
C ALA A 43 12.97 5.48 5.20
N HIS A 44 13.65 4.50 4.57
CA HIS A 44 13.56 4.29 3.13
C HIS A 44 12.14 3.92 2.68
N ALA A 45 11.45 3.03 3.42
CA ALA A 45 10.05 2.71 3.14
C ALA A 45 9.18 3.97 3.20
N THR A 46 9.39 4.87 4.17
CA THR A 46 8.65 6.14 4.28
C THR A 46 8.80 6.99 3.01
N LEU A 47 10.05 7.19 2.59
CA LEU A 47 10.39 8.06 1.46
C LEU A 47 9.81 7.50 0.17
N GLU A 48 10.03 6.21 -0.10
CA GLU A 48 9.55 5.55 -1.32
C GLU A 48 8.01 5.50 -1.37
N LEU A 49 7.34 5.16 -0.27
CA LEU A 49 5.86 5.18 -0.22
C LEU A 49 5.31 6.60 -0.41
N SER A 50 6.02 7.62 0.08
CA SER A 50 5.62 9.01 -0.17
C SER A 50 5.77 9.40 -1.65
N HIS A 51 6.83 8.94 -2.33
CA HIS A 51 7.01 9.16 -3.76
C HIS A 51 5.95 8.42 -4.58
N LEU A 52 5.75 7.13 -4.32
CA LEU A 52 4.73 6.31 -4.97
C LEU A 52 3.32 6.89 -4.81
N LYS A 53 3.02 7.47 -3.65
CA LYS A 53 1.72 8.15 -3.41
C LYS A 53 1.60 9.41 -4.27
N LYS A 54 2.65 10.22 -4.36
CA LYS A 54 2.68 11.42 -5.21
C LYS A 54 2.52 11.08 -6.69
N GLU A 55 3.08 9.95 -7.11
CA GLU A 55 2.93 9.39 -8.46
C GLU A 55 1.56 8.74 -8.71
N GLY A 56 0.69 8.65 -7.69
CA GLY A 56 -0.65 8.06 -7.82
C GLY A 56 -0.67 6.54 -7.91
N ILE A 57 0.44 5.85 -7.64
CA ILE A 57 0.57 4.39 -7.78
C ILE A 57 0.02 3.67 -6.54
N VAL A 58 0.23 4.23 -5.35
CA VAL A 58 -0.29 3.70 -4.08
C VAL A 58 -1.23 4.70 -3.44
N ASP A 59 -2.16 4.19 -2.66
CA ASP A 59 -2.95 4.98 -1.74
C ASP A 59 -2.69 4.56 -0.28
N VAL A 60 -3.17 5.36 0.67
CA VAL A 60 -2.97 5.16 2.10
C VAL A 60 -4.23 5.46 2.88
N THR A 61 -4.60 4.53 3.76
CA THR A 61 -5.70 4.71 4.72
C THR A 61 -5.24 4.43 6.15
N LEU A 62 -6.03 4.86 7.13
CA LEU A 62 -5.84 4.47 8.53
C LEU A 62 -6.71 3.24 8.81
N ALA A 63 -6.13 2.13 9.26
CA ALA A 63 -6.88 0.90 9.56
C ALA A 63 -6.45 0.27 10.88
N HIS A 64 -7.31 -0.57 11.45
CA HIS A 64 -6.86 -1.48 12.49
C HIS A 64 -5.91 -2.50 11.89
N VAL A 65 -4.78 -2.72 12.57
CA VAL A 65 -3.74 -3.65 12.12
C VAL A 65 -3.48 -4.64 13.23
N GLU A 66 -3.26 -5.90 12.85
CA GLU A 66 -2.94 -6.99 13.77
C GLU A 66 -1.82 -6.62 14.74
N GLY A 67 -2.01 -6.92 16.03
CA GLY A 67 -1.05 -6.62 17.08
C GLY A 67 -0.90 -5.14 17.42
N SER A 68 -1.67 -4.23 16.81
CA SER A 68 -1.63 -2.81 17.12
C SER A 68 -2.82 -2.34 17.95
N HIS A 69 -2.53 -1.61 19.02
CA HIS A 69 -3.55 -0.96 19.87
C HIS A 69 -4.15 0.30 19.22
N ARG A 70 -3.56 0.79 18.13
CA ARG A 70 -3.99 2.02 17.45
C ARG A 70 -4.11 1.77 15.95
N ARG A 71 -4.95 2.55 15.28
CA ARG A 71 -5.02 2.54 13.81
C ARG A 71 -3.68 2.97 13.22
N ARG A 72 -3.24 2.28 12.18
CA ARG A 72 -1.97 2.52 11.48
C ARG A 72 -2.22 2.89 10.03
N LYS A 73 -1.24 3.58 9.43
CA LYS A 73 -1.20 3.78 7.99
C LYS A 73 -0.98 2.45 7.30
N VAL A 74 -1.90 2.12 6.41
CA VAL A 74 -1.87 0.94 5.55
C VAL A 74 -1.81 1.41 4.11
N TYR A 75 -0.92 0.79 3.33
CA TYR A 75 -0.65 1.14 1.94
C TYR A 75 -1.08 0.01 1.02
N TYR A 76 -1.60 0.37 -0.15
CA TYR A 76 -2.07 -0.56 -1.17
C TYR A 76 -1.90 0.07 -2.56
N LEU A 77 -1.79 -0.75 -3.60
CA LEU A 77 -1.79 -0.28 -4.98
C LEU A 77 -3.15 0.32 -5.31
N LYS A 78 -3.13 1.49 -5.94
CA LYS A 78 -4.36 2.14 -6.42
C LYS A 78 -4.96 1.32 -7.56
N ARG A 79 -6.28 1.21 -7.60
CA ARG A 79 -7.01 0.55 -8.69
C ARG A 79 -6.61 1.17 -10.04
N GLY A 80 -6.33 0.32 -11.02
CA GLY A 80 -5.82 0.75 -12.33
C GLY A 80 -4.31 1.06 -12.35
N CYS A 81 -3.53 0.68 -11.33
CA CYS A 81 -2.07 0.61 -11.42
C CYS A 81 -1.62 -0.84 -11.56
N LYS A 82 -0.94 -1.19 -12.65
CA LYS A 82 -0.34 -2.52 -12.86
C LYS A 82 1.16 -2.36 -13.04
N ASN A 83 1.95 -3.14 -12.28
CA ASN A 83 3.42 -3.12 -12.35
C ASN A 83 4.06 -1.73 -12.16
N GLY A 84 3.41 -0.81 -11.45
CA GLY A 84 3.93 0.54 -11.23
C GLY A 84 3.62 1.54 -12.35
N GLU A 85 2.86 1.12 -13.36
CA GLU A 85 2.34 1.97 -14.41
C GLU A 85 0.85 2.20 -14.19
N GLN A 86 0.43 3.47 -14.26
CA GLN A 86 -0.98 3.81 -14.25
C GLN A 86 -1.56 3.36 -15.59
N THR A 87 -2.36 2.28 -15.58
CA THR A 87 -3.12 1.88 -16.76
C THR A 87 -4.20 2.93 -17.01
N SER A 88 -4.03 3.67 -18.11
CA SER A 88 -4.89 4.77 -18.56
C SER A 88 -6.30 4.29 -18.95
N TRP A 89 -7.09 3.76 -18.01
CA TRP A 89 -8.50 3.40 -18.26
C TRP A 89 -9.42 3.53 -17.05
N ILE A 90 -9.15 4.39 -16.06
CA ILE A 90 -10.15 4.73 -15.05
C ILE A 90 -10.00 6.19 -14.62
N TYR A 91 -10.40 7.12 -15.49
CA TYR A 91 -11.05 8.40 -15.15
C TYR A 91 -11.76 8.90 -16.41
N ALA A 92 -12.83 8.21 -16.79
CA ALA A 92 -13.95 8.85 -17.46
C ALA A 92 -15.18 8.51 -16.61
N GLU A 93 -15.94 9.56 -16.27
CA GLU A 93 -17.21 9.57 -15.52
C GLU A 93 -17.06 9.52 -13.99
N GLU A 94 -17.65 10.42 -13.19
CA GLU A 94 -18.63 11.50 -13.44
C GLU A 94 -18.49 12.57 -12.34
#